data_AF-A0A2P7TEA2-F1
#
_entry.id   AF-A0A2P7TEA2-F1
#
_cell.length_a   1.000
_cell.length_b   1.000
_cell.length_c   1.000
_cell.angle_alpha   90.00
_cell.angle_beta   90.00
_cell.angle_gamma   90.00
#
_symmetry.space_group_name_H-M   'P 1'
#
loop_
_entity.id
_entity.type
_entity.pdbx_description
1 polymer ?
#
loop_
_entity_poly.entity_id
_entity_poly.type
_entity_poly.pdbx_seq_one_letter_code
_entity_poly.pdbx_strand_id
1 'polypeptide(L)'
;MQKMYWLLFIANAAASVYFTYMSAMHLFIYFANKRLGHPESFFACKQNIVPAVIFIAITLAGYLLKKNAGTLGAAVLVLGLPLFIAILYGLFAVVMIIGSGGRWN
;
A
#
# COMPACT_ATOMS: atom_id res chain seq x y z
N MET A 1 16.40 -11.67 -12.14
CA MET A 1 15.01 -11.23 -11.85
C MET A 1 14.31 -12.04 -10.75
N GLN A 2 14.58 -13.33 -10.57
CA GLN A 2 13.88 -14.16 -9.56
C GLN A 2 14.01 -13.66 -8.12
N LYS A 3 15.20 -13.22 -7.69
CA LYS A 3 15.41 -12.64 -6.35
C LYS A 3 14.57 -11.37 -6.15
N MET A 4 14.57 -10.48 -7.14
CA MET A 4 13.79 -9.25 -7.13
C MET A 4 12.29 -9.49 -7.06
N TYR A 5 11.78 -10.49 -7.79
CA TYR A 5 10.40 -10.93 -7.67
C TYR A 5 10.04 -11.27 -6.22
N TRP A 6 10.85 -12.11 -5.55
CA TRP A 6 10.53 -12.55 -4.19
C TRP A 6 10.62 -11.42 -3.19
N LEU A 7 11.59 -10.52 -3.33
CA LEU A 7 11.71 -9.34 -2.48
C LEU A 7 10.45 -8.45 -2.61
N LEU A 8 10.06 -8.11 -3.84
CA LEU A 8 8.87 -7.29 -4.08
C LEU A 8 7.59 -8.01 -3.64
N PHE A 9 7.49 -9.31 -3.88
CA PHE A 9 6.33 -10.11 -3.46
C PHE A 9 6.16 -10.11 -1.94
N ILE A 10 7.24 -10.38 -1.20
CA ILE A 10 7.21 -10.38 0.27
C ILE A 10 6.91 -8.99 0.81
N ALA A 11 7.49 -7.94 0.23
CA ALA A 11 7.22 -6.56 0.65
C ALA A 11 5.74 -6.18 0.45
N ASN A 12 5.15 -6.49 -0.71
CA ASN A 12 3.73 -6.24 -0.97
C ASN A 12 2.83 -7.09 -0.05
N ALA A 13 3.18 -8.36 0.18
CA ALA A 13 2.45 -9.23 1.09
C ALA A 13 2.48 -8.69 2.53
N ALA A 14 3.66 -8.29 3.03
CA ALA A 14 3.79 -7.70 4.36
C ALA A 14 3.00 -6.39 4.49
N ALA A 15 3.06 -5.52 3.48
CA ALA A 15 2.25 -4.30 3.44
C ALA A 15 0.74 -4.61 3.47
N SER A 16 0.30 -5.62 2.71
CA SER A 16 -1.11 -6.04 2.70
C SER A 16 -1.58 -6.51 4.08
N VAL A 17 -0.76 -7.29 4.78
CA VAL A 17 -1.05 -7.76 6.14
C VAL A 17 -1.12 -6.59 7.11
N TYR A 18 -0.16 -5.67 7.04
CA TYR A 18 -0.13 -4.49 7.89
C TYR A 18 -1.38 -3.61 7.73
N PHE A 19 -1.74 -3.23 6.49
CA PHE A 19 -2.90 -2.39 6.26
C PHE A 19 -4.22 -3.10 6.58
N THR A 20 -4.30 -4.42 6.35
CA THR A 20 -5.46 -5.21 6.76
C THR A 20 -5.61 -5.20 8.28
N TYR A 21 -4.52 -5.40 9.01
CA TYR A 21 -4.51 -5.33 10.48
C TYR A 21 -4.95 -3.95 10.98
N MET A 22 -4.38 -2.87 10.45
CA MET A 22 -4.75 -1.51 10.82
C MET A 22 -6.23 -1.22 10.53
N SER A 23 -6.73 -1.64 9.36
CA SER A 23 -8.14 -1.51 9.02
C SER A 23 -9.04 -2.25 10.00
N ALA A 24 -8.72 -3.49 10.34
CA ALA A 24 -9.47 -4.29 11.30
C ALA A 24 -9.48 -3.65 12.70
N MET A 25 -8.36 -3.09 13.15
CA MET A 25 -8.28 -2.38 14.43
C MET A 25 -9.12 -1.11 14.44
N HIS A 26 -9.04 -0.28 13.40
CA HIS A 26 -9.89 0.91 13.32
C HIS A 26 -11.37 0.57 13.20
N LEU A 27 -11.71 -0.54 12.54
CA LEU A 27 -13.08 -1.04 12.46
C LEU A 27 -13.60 -1.45 13.85
N PHE A 28 -12.78 -2.19 14.61
CA PHE A 28 -13.10 -2.58 15.98
C PHE A 28 -13.31 -1.35 16.88
N ILE A 29 -12.39 -0.40 16.85
CA ILE A 29 -12.47 0.84 17.63
C ILE A 29 -13.74 1.63 17.27
N TYR A 30 -14.05 1.76 15.98
CA TYR A 30 -15.26 2.42 15.52
C TYR A 30 -16.52 1.81 16.14
N PHE A 31 -16.66 0.48 16.11
CA PHE A 31 -17.84 -0.18 16.69
C PHE A 31 -17.86 -0.10 18.22
N ALA A 32 -16.71 -0.20 18.87
CA ALA A 32 -16.60 -0.06 20.33
C ALA A 32 -17.02 1.35 20.78
N ASN A 33 -16.48 2.40 20.15
CA ASN A 33 -16.79 3.79 20.46
C ASN A 33 -18.24 4.14 20.13
N LYS A 34 -18.77 3.63 19.01
CA LYS A 34 -20.18 3.82 18.65
C LYS A 34 -21.13 3.22 19.69
N ARG A 35 -20.79 2.06 20.28
CA ARG A 35 -21.56 1.45 21.38
C ARG A 35 -21.54 2.29 22.66
N LEU A 36 -20.45 3.02 22.91
CA LEU A 36 -20.28 3.92 24.06
C LEU A 36 -20.84 5.33 23.83
N GLY A 37 -21.41 5.61 22.65
CA GLY A 37 -21.93 6.93 22.29
C GLY A 37 -20.87 7.95 21.91
N HIS A 38 -19.62 7.54 21.72
CA HIS A 38 -18.55 8.43 21.29
C HIS A 38 -18.58 8.66 19.77
N PRO A 39 -18.38 9.91 19.30
CA PRO A 39 -18.27 10.21 17.88
C PRO A 39 -16.91 9.74 17.34
N GLU A 40 -16.88 8.56 16.72
CA GLU A 40 -15.72 8.04 16.01
C GLU A 40 -15.96 8.03 14.51
N SER A 41 -14.98 8.46 13.72
CA SER A 41 -15.10 8.49 12.25
C SER A 41 -14.71 7.15 11.65
N PHE A 42 -15.54 6.63 10.73
CA PHE A 42 -15.20 5.45 9.93
C PHE A 42 -14.06 5.72 8.91
N PHE A 43 -13.66 6.97 8.74
CA PHE A 43 -12.66 7.36 7.75
C PHE A 43 -11.29 6.69 8.00
N ALA A 44 -10.87 6.55 9.26
CA ALA A 44 -9.60 5.91 9.61
C ALA A 44 -9.54 4.44 9.16
N CYS A 45 -10.66 3.71 9.24
CA CYS A 45 -10.76 2.36 8.69
C CYS A 45 -10.63 2.36 7.16
N LYS A 46 -11.34 3.28 6.47
CA LYS A 46 -11.30 3.40 5.00
C LYS A 46 -9.90 3.72 4.48
N GLN A 47 -9.16 4.60 5.17
CA GLN A 47 -7.80 4.95 4.80
C GLN A 47 -6.84 3.76 4.80
N ASN A 48 -7.13 2.71 5.57
CA ASN A 48 -6.33 1.50 5.64
C ASN A 48 -6.89 0.36 4.76
N ILE A 49 -8.21 0.26 4.59
CA ILE A 49 -8.83 -0.81 3.79
C ILE A 49 -8.51 -0.67 2.30
N VAL A 50 -8.49 0.56 1.79
CA VAL A 50 -8.21 0.84 0.38
C VAL A 50 -6.79 0.40 0.00
N PRO A 51 -5.71 0.83 0.69
CA PRO A 51 -4.38 0.33 0.37
C PRO A 51 -4.24 -1.18 0.63
N ALA A 52 -4.90 -1.74 1.65
CA ALA A 52 -4.89 -3.19 1.86
C ALA A 52 -5.38 -3.96 0.63
N VAL A 53 -6.55 -3.60 0.09
CA VAL A 53 -7.12 -4.23 -1.10
C VAL A 53 -6.22 -4.07 -2.32
N ILE A 54 -5.62 -2.89 -2.51
CA ILE A 54 -4.69 -2.62 -3.61
C ILE A 54 -3.46 -3.54 -3.51
N PHE A 55 -2.82 -3.62 -2.34
CA PHE A 55 -1.66 -4.48 -2.13
C PHE A 55 -1.99 -5.97 -2.31
N ILE A 56 -3.16 -6.42 -1.85
CA ILE A 56 -3.64 -7.80 -2.09
C ILE A 56 -3.78 -8.06 -3.59
N ALA A 57 -4.46 -7.17 -4.32
CA ALA A 57 -4.70 -7.32 -5.75
C ALA A 57 -3.39 -7.37 -6.55
N ILE A 58 -2.44 -6.48 -6.24
CA ILE A 58 -1.11 -6.44 -6.88
C ILE A 58 -0.31 -7.71 -6.58
N THR A 59 -0.31 -8.15 -5.32
CA THR A 59 0.37 -9.39 -4.90
C THR A 59 -0.20 -10.60 -5.64
N LEU A 60 -1.53 -10.71 -5.73
CA LEU A 60 -2.21 -11.78 -6.44
C LEU A 60 -1.92 -11.74 -7.95
N ALA A 61 -2.00 -10.56 -8.57
CA ALA A 61 -1.67 -10.39 -9.99
C ALA A 61 -0.22 -10.80 -10.28
N GLY A 62 0.74 -10.39 -9.45
CA GLY A 62 2.13 -10.79 -9.58
C GLY A 62 2.36 -12.30 -9.41
N TYR A 63 1.61 -12.96 -8.52
CA TYR A 63 1.63 -14.42 -8.38
C TYR A 63 1.08 -15.14 -9.61
N LEU A 64 -0.09 -14.72 -10.11
CA LEU A 64 -0.70 -15.30 -11.31
C LEU A 64 0.18 -15.11 -12.55
N LEU A 65 0.78 -13.93 -12.70
CA LEU A 65 1.72 -13.66 -13.80
C LEU A 65 2.96 -14.54 -13.72
N LYS A 66 3.51 -14.82 -12.53
CA LYS A 66 4.68 -15.69 -12.42
C LYS A 66 4.39 -17.15 -12.81
N LYS A 67 3.16 -17.63 -12.68
CA LYS A 67 2.79 -19.02 -13.02
C LYS A 67 2.93 -19.32 -14.51
N ASN A 68 2.77 -18.31 -15.37
CA ASN A 68 2.92 -18.49 -16.80
C ASN A 68 4.41 -18.47 -17.18
N ALA A 69 4.83 -19.35 -18.08
CA ALA A 69 6.20 -19.38 -18.57
C ALA A 69 6.52 -18.08 -19.35
N GLY A 70 7.68 -17.48 -19.09
CA GLY A 70 8.16 -16.29 -19.81
C GLY A 70 7.68 -14.93 -19.26
N THR A 71 6.76 -14.88 -18.30
CA THR A 71 6.16 -13.63 -17.79
C THR A 71 6.79 -13.11 -16.48
N LEU A 72 7.96 -13.61 -16.09
CA LEU A 72 8.65 -13.17 -14.85
C LEU A 72 8.94 -11.66 -14.84
N GLY A 73 9.30 -11.08 -15.99
CA GLY A 73 9.53 -9.64 -16.11
C GLY A 73 8.26 -8.81 -15.85
N ALA A 74 7.12 -9.24 -16.43
CA ALA A 74 5.83 -8.59 -16.19
C ALA A 74 5.39 -8.70 -14.73
N ALA A 75 5.61 -9.86 -14.09
CA ALA A 75 5.32 -10.04 -12.66
C ALA A 75 6.11 -9.07 -11.78
N VAL A 76 7.40 -8.86 -12.09
CA VAL A 76 8.25 -7.91 -11.38
C VAL A 76 7.79 -6.46 -11.60
N LEU A 77 7.41 -6.09 -12.82
CA LEU A 77 6.90 -4.74 -13.11
C LEU A 77 5.62 -4.44 -12.32
N VAL A 78 4.67 -5.39 -12.29
CA VAL A 78 3.42 -5.25 -11.54
C VAL A 78 3.67 -5.14 -10.04
N LEU A 79 4.52 -6.01 -9.48
CA LEU A 79 4.86 -5.94 -8.05
C LEU A 79 5.69 -4.70 -7.68
N GLY A 80 6.40 -4.11 -8.65
CA GLY A 80 7.18 -2.89 -8.46
C GLY A 80 6.37 -1.59 -8.49
N LEU A 81 5.13 -1.62 -8.98
CA LEU A 81 4.28 -0.43 -9.13
C LEU A 81 4.13 0.39 -7.84
N PRO A 82 3.80 -0.20 -6.67
CA PRO A 82 3.64 0.57 -5.44
C PRO A 82 4.92 1.28 -5.02
N LEU A 83 6.07 0.61 -5.15
CA LEU A 83 7.37 1.20 -4.84
C LEU A 83 7.70 2.34 -5.82
N PHE A 84 7.43 2.14 -7.10
CA PHE A 84 7.63 3.17 -8.12
C PHE A 84 6.80 4.43 -7.84
N ILE A 85 5.50 4.26 -7.52
CA ILE A 85 4.62 5.38 -7.16
C ILE A 85 5.12 6.08 -5.89
N ALA A 86 5.56 5.33 -4.87
CA ALA A 86 6.11 5.90 -3.65
C ALA A 86 7.38 6.74 -3.91
N ILE A 87 8.28 6.25 -4.77
CA ILE A 87 9.49 6.98 -5.19
C ILE A 87 9.11 8.25 -5.94
N LEU A 88 8.18 8.19 -6.91
CA LEU A 88 7.72 9.36 -7.64
C LEU A 88 7.13 10.43 -6.72
N TYR A 89 6.32 10.03 -5.75
CA TYR A 89 5.74 10.95 -4.78
C TYR A 89 6.81 11.59 -3.87
N GLY A 90 7.79 10.79 -3.42
CA GLY A 90 8.93 11.29 -2.66
C GLY A 90 9.78 12.29 -3.45
N LEU A 91 10.06 12.01 -4.73
CA LEU A 91 10.77 12.94 -5.61
C LEU A 91 9.98 14.24 -5.82
N PHE A 92 8.68 14.15 -6.02
CA PHE A 92 7.82 15.32 -6.11
C PHE A 92 7.88 16.18 -4.83
N ALA A 93 7.84 15.55 -3.65
CA ALA A 93 8.00 16.26 -2.38
C ALA A 93 9.35 16.97 -2.27
N VAL A 94 10.44 16.34 -2.70
CA VAL A 94 11.79 16.96 -2.73
C VAL A 94 11.82 18.18 -3.66
N VAL A 95 11.23 18.08 -4.86
CA VAL A 95 11.15 19.20 -5.80
C VAL A 95 10.38 20.37 -5.18
N MET A 96 9.25 20.09 -4.50
CA MET A 96 8.45 21.10 -3.81
C MET A 96 9.22 21.79 -2.68
N ILE A 97 10.02 21.03 -1.90
CA ILE A 97 10.86 21.58 -0.82
C ILE A 97 11.90 22.55 -1.37
N ILE A 98 12.62 22.14 -2.42
CA ILE A 98 13.69 22.93 -3.03
C ILE A 98 13.10 24.16 -3.74
N GLY A 99 12.03 23.96 -4.51
CA GLY A 99 11.37 25.00 -5.30
C GLY A 99 10.64 26.06 -4.47
N SER A 100 10.15 25.71 -3.28
CA SER A 100 9.51 26.68 -2.36
C SER A 100 10.52 27.51 -1.55
N GLY A 101 11.84 27.27 -1.70
CA GLY A 101 12.87 27.94 -0.91
C GLY A 101 12.70 27.74 0.60
N GLY A 102 12.10 26.62 1.01
CA GLY A 102 11.80 26.32 2.41
C GLY A 102 10.56 27.04 2.98
N ARG A 103 9.78 27.77 2.17
CA ARG A 103 8.53 28.39 2.61
C ARG A 103 7.36 27.44 2.37
N TRP A 104 7.10 26.61 3.36
CA TRP A 104 5.85 25.83 3.44
C TRP A 104 4.79 26.73 4.08
N ASN A 105 3.85 27.23 3.29
CA ASN A 105 2.58 27.74 3.81
C ASN A 105 1.64 26.57 4.10
#